data_AF-A2BYB2-F1
#
_entry.id   AF-A2BYB2-F1
#
_cell.length_a   1.000
_cell.length_b   1.000
_cell.length_c   1.000
_cell.angle_alpha   90.00
_cell.angle_beta   90.00
_cell.angle_gamma   90.00
#
_symmetry.space_group_name_H-M   'P 1'
#
loop_
_entity.id
_entity.type
_entity.pdbx_description
1 polymer ?
#
loop_
_entity_poly.entity_id
_entity_poly.type
_entity_poly.pdbx_seq_one_letter_code
_entity_poly.pdbx_strand_id
1 'polypeptide(L)' 'MKNNDTKIVEKEKVVAERLNGRFAMLGFVALIGAYLTTGQIIPGFI' A
#
# COMPACT_ATOMS: atom_id res chain seq x y z
N MET A 1 32.73 10.76 -7.70
CA MET A 1 31.47 11.51 -7.85
C MET A 1 30.32 10.52 -8.10
N LYS A 2 29.95 9.70 -7.11
CA LYS A 2 28.89 8.64 -7.27
C LYS A 2 28.04 8.45 -6.00
N ASN A 3 28.24 9.34 -5.03
CA ASN A 3 27.87 9.18 -3.63
C ASN A 3 26.65 10.04 -3.24
N ASN A 4 26.18 10.90 -4.14
CA ASN A 4 24.95 11.66 -3.97
C ASN A 4 23.75 10.87 -4.50
N ASP A 5 23.87 10.24 -5.67
CA ASP A 5 22.76 9.51 -6.31
C ASP A 5 22.24 8.34 -5.47
N THR A 6 23.12 7.62 -4.78
CA THR A 6 22.73 6.52 -3.88
C THR A 6 21.90 7.00 -2.69
N LYS A 7 22.21 8.19 -2.15
CA LYS A 7 21.45 8.79 -1.04
C LYS A 7 20.07 9.30 -1.49
N ILE A 8 19.93 9.72 -2.75
CA ILE A 8 18.63 10.13 -3.30
C ILE A 8 17.74 8.90 -3.50
N VAL A 9 18.28 7.84 -4.11
CA VAL A 9 17.56 6.57 -4.33
C VAL A 9 17.09 5.96 -3.01
N GLU A 10 17.88 6.04 -1.94
CA GLU A 10 17.49 5.54 -0.61
C GLU A 10 16.32 6.35 0.00
N LYS A 11 16.34 7.68 -0.13
CA LYS A 11 15.23 8.53 0.32
C LYS A 11 13.95 8.26 -0.48
N GLU A 12 14.05 8.11 -1.79
CA GLU A 12 12.90 7.81 -2.65
C GLU A 12 12.29 6.44 -2.35
N LYS A 13 13.12 5.42 -2.05
CA LYS A 13 12.65 4.11 -1.59
C LYS A 13 11.87 4.18 -0.29
N VAL A 14 12.34 4.97 0.69
CA VAL A 14 11.62 5.14 1.98
C VAL A 14 10.25 5.82 1.77
N VAL A 15 10.17 6.79 0.85
CA VAL A 15 8.88 7.41 0.50
C VAL A 15 7.96 6.41 -0.18
N ALA A 16 8.46 5.63 -1.13
CA ALA A 16 7.69 4.60 -1.82
C ALA A 16 7.19 3.51 -0.85
N GLU A 17 8.02 3.05 0.09
CA GLU A 17 7.65 2.07 1.11
C GLU A 17 6.54 2.60 2.03
N ARG A 18 6.66 3.84 2.52
CA ARG A 18 5.62 4.47 3.35
C ARG A 18 4.32 4.65 2.59
N LEU A 19 4.40 5.03 1.31
CA LEU A 19 3.22 5.24 0.47
C LEU A 19 2.52 3.91 0.17
N ASN A 20 3.27 2.89 -0.23
CA ASN A 20 2.75 1.55 -0.46
C ASN A 20 2.16 0.94 0.81
N GLY A 21 2.81 1.12 1.97
CA GLY A 21 2.29 0.66 3.26
C GLY A 21 0.95 1.31 3.64
N ARG A 22 0.77 2.60 3.34
CA ARG A 22 -0.51 3.30 3.55
C ARG A 22 -1.62 2.76 2.65
N PHE A 23 -1.33 2.56 1.37
CA PHE A 23 -2.30 1.98 0.44
C PHE A 23 -2.67 0.54 0.81
N ALA A 24 -1.70 -0.27 1.27
CA ALA A 24 -1.95 -1.63 1.75
C ALA A 24 -2.88 -1.64 2.98
N MET A 25 -2.67 -0.73 3.94
CA MET A 25 -3.55 -0.60 5.11
C MET A 25 -4.97 -0.18 4.71
N LEU A 26 -5.11 0.77 3.77
CA LEU A 26 -6.43 1.14 3.25
C LEU A 26 -7.13 -0.02 2.54
N GLY A 27 -6.40 -0.77 1.70
CA GLY A 27 -6.94 -1.97 1.03
C GLY A 27 -7.38 -3.04 2.01
N PHE A 28 -6.63 -3.26 3.09
CA PHE A 28 -6.98 -4.21 4.14
C PHE A 28 -8.26 -3.81 4.90
N VAL A 29 -8.37 -2.54 5.30
CA VAL A 29 -9.57 -2.03 5.97
C VAL A 29 -10.78 -2.07 5.04
N ALA A 30 -10.60 -1.73 3.75
CA ALA A 30 -11.65 -1.83 2.76
C ALA A 30 -12.11 -3.29 2.56
N LEU A 31 -11.19 -4.25 2.56
CA LEU A 31 -11.51 -5.68 2.45
C LEU A 31 -12.33 -6.17 3.65
N ILE A 32 -11.92 -5.79 4.88
CA ILE A 32 -12.69 -6.12 6.09
C ILE A 32 -14.07 -5.44 6.04
N GLY A 33 -14.13 -4.16 5.68
CA GLY A 33 -15.38 -3.42 5.57
C GLY A 33 -16.33 -4.05 4.55
N ALA A 34 -15.81 -4.48 3.40
CA ALA A 34 -16.56 -5.21 2.40
C ALA A 34 -17.12 -6.52 2.97
N TYR A 35 -16.28 -7.34 3.60
CA TYR A 35 -16.72 -8.59 4.22
C TYR A 35 -17.81 -8.36 5.29
N LEU A 36 -17.67 -7.34 6.13
CA LEU A 36 -18.66 -7.03 7.18
C LEU A 36 -19.98 -6.49 6.62
N THR A 37 -19.95 -5.76 5.50
CA THR A 37 -21.14 -5.13 4.91
C THR A 37 -21.88 -6.02 3.92
N THR A 38 -21.17 -6.82 3.12
CA THR A 38 -21.76 -7.67 2.08
C THR A 38 -21.71 -9.17 2.42
N GLY A 39 -20.96 -9.57 3.45
CA GLY A 39 -20.70 -10.98 3.76
C GLY A 39 -19.76 -11.67 2.75
N GLN A 40 -19.27 -10.94 1.74
CA GLN A 40 -18.43 -11.48 0.69
C GLN A 40 -16.96 -11.11 0.92
N ILE A 41 -16.07 -12.10 0.84
CA ILE A 41 -14.63 -11.86 0.96
C ILE A 41 -14.13 -11.00 -0.21
N ILE A 42 -14.77 -11.12 -1.38
CA ILE A 42 -14.51 -10.29 -2.57
C ILE A 42 -15.85 -9.71 -3.04
N PRO A 43 -16.16 -8.44 -2.74
CA PRO A 43 -17.37 -7.81 -3.27
C PRO A 43 -17.25 -7.65 -4.79
N GLY A 44 -18.26 -8.12 -5.53
CA GLY A 44 -18.35 -7.92 -6.99
C GLY A 44 -17.63 -8.94 -7.88
N PHE A 45 -17.12 -10.04 -7.32
CA PHE A 45 -16.66 -11.20 -8.11
C PHE A 45 -17.77 -12.27 -8.13
N ILE A 46 -18.55 -12.27 -9.21
CA ILE A 46 -19.36 -13.42 -9.65
C ILE A 46 -18.59 -14.05 -10.81
#